data_AF-A0A8C3CGX2-F1
#
_entry.id   AF-A0A8C3CGX2-F1
#
_cell.length_a   1.000
_cell.length_b   1.000
_cell.length_c   1.000
_cell.angle_alpha   90.00
_cell.angle_beta   90.00
_cell.angle_gamma   90.00
#
_symmetry.space_group_name_H-M   'P 1'
#
loop_
_entity.id
_entity.type
_entity.pdbx_description
1 polymer ?
#
loop_
_entity_poly.entity_id
_entity_poly.type
_entity_poly.pdbx_seq_one_letter_code
_entity_poly.pdbx_strand_id
1 'polypeptide(L)'
;MAIGGIWPSLLLMAGVVAAVGLCRSLVRRRLHAHPHLCSFLLEAFSTFQVCACTNELCLLGNVEPKPHTALTLTYGFTVLHGSTLTGSTCNPCGVLQPLWGGGTSLRAGGLKIGAQFMAAALARVFMHFVWRLGIAEVHPGALSQGCSNPMQTTEVQAFCIELLFSVVFQLSILQVEAVKPSYRVHLIALLITMLVYAGGNLTGAIFNPALAFSLHPKCFYDNFLIYSLVYWIAPSLGTILVAFVWKSFLGYPETPTSEF
;
A
#
# COMPACT_ATOMS: atom_id res chain seq x y z
N MET A 1 -27.40 6.32 -16.10
CA MET A 1 -26.99 7.58 -15.44
C MET A 1 -26.70 7.27 -13.98
N ALA A 2 -25.43 7.12 -13.59
CA ALA A 2 -25.02 6.86 -12.21
C ALA A 2 -23.76 7.67 -11.85
N ILE A 3 -23.74 8.95 -12.25
CA ILE A 3 -22.62 9.86 -11.95
C ILE A 3 -22.71 10.38 -10.50
N GLY A 4 -23.85 10.18 -9.82
CA GLY A 4 -24.09 10.68 -8.45
C GLY A 4 -23.38 9.93 -7.33
N GLY A 5 -23.06 8.64 -7.49
CA GLY A 5 -22.57 7.78 -6.40
C GLY A 5 -21.06 7.83 -6.13
N ILE A 6 -20.24 8.34 -7.06
CA ILE A 6 -18.78 8.41 -6.91
C ILE A 6 -18.35 9.59 -6.01
N TRP A 7 -19.08 10.72 -6.09
CA TRP A 7 -18.68 11.96 -5.41
C TRP A 7 -18.58 11.84 -3.89
N PRO A 8 -19.52 11.21 -3.17
CA PRO A 8 -19.40 11.05 -1.71
C PRO A 8 -18.15 10.26 -1.32
N SER A 9 -17.81 9.20 -2.05
CA SER A 9 -16.60 8.40 -1.85
C SER A 9 -15.33 9.21 -2.11
N LEU A 10 -15.29 9.99 -3.21
CA LEU A 10 -14.15 10.87 -3.50
C LEU A 10 -13.97 11.96 -2.43
N LEU A 11 -15.06 12.54 -1.93
CA LEU A 11 -15.04 13.53 -0.85
C LEU A 11 -14.55 12.91 0.47
N LEU A 12 -15.00 11.70 0.80
CA LEU A 12 -14.50 10.94 1.94
C LEU A 12 -12.98 10.72 1.84
N MET A 13 -12.51 10.21 0.70
CA MET A 13 -11.09 9.96 0.48
C MET A 13 -10.26 11.24 0.52
N ALA A 14 -10.76 12.34 -0.05
CA ALA A 14 -10.13 13.66 0.04
C ALA A 14 -10.06 14.15 1.50
N GLY A 15 -11.12 13.94 2.28
CA GLY A 15 -11.16 14.24 3.71
C GLY A 15 -10.13 13.43 4.51
N VAL A 16 -9.99 12.13 4.23
CA VAL A 16 -8.95 11.28 4.84
C VAL A 16 -7.56 11.80 4.52
N VAL A 17 -7.29 12.14 3.25
CA VAL A 17 -5.98 12.66 2.82
C VAL A 17 -5.67 14.00 3.49
N ALA A 18 -6.64 14.91 3.57
CA ALA A 18 -6.47 16.20 4.25
C ALA A 18 -6.21 16.04 5.75
N ALA A 19 -6.98 15.20 6.44
CA ALA A 19 -6.81 14.94 7.86
C ALA A 19 -5.45 14.30 8.16
N VAL A 20 -5.04 13.28 7.38
CA VAL A 20 -3.73 12.65 7.51
C VAL A 20 -2.60 13.63 7.22
N GLY A 21 -2.73 14.47 6.19
CA GLY A 21 -1.77 15.53 5.89
C GLY A 21 -1.56 16.49 7.06
N LEU A 22 -2.66 16.92 7.70
CA LEU A 22 -2.61 17.75 8.90
C LEU A 22 -1.93 17.03 10.07
N CYS A 23 -2.34 15.80 10.38
CA CYS A 23 -1.74 14.99 11.45
C CYS A 23 -0.23 14.78 11.23
N ARG A 24 0.19 14.47 10.01
CA ARG A 24 1.61 14.31 9.65
C ARG A 24 2.40 15.60 9.83
N SER A 25 1.83 16.74 9.42
CA SER A 25 2.44 18.07 9.63
C SER A 25 2.64 18.37 11.12
N LEU A 26 1.61 18.10 11.95
CA LEU A 26 1.68 18.28 13.39
C LEU A 26 2.71 17.37 14.05
N VAL A 27 2.76 16.08 13.67
CA VAL A 27 3.76 15.12 14.16
C VAL A 27 5.18 15.59 13.86
N ARG A 28 5.46 16.00 12.62
CA ARG A 28 6.80 16.50 12.24
C ARG A 28 7.21 17.71 13.07
N ARG A 29 6.28 18.62 13.35
CA ARG A 29 6.55 19.83 14.14
C ARG A 29 6.73 19.56 15.63
N ARG A 30 5.91 18.67 16.21
CA ARG A 30 5.83 18.46 17.66
C ARG A 30 6.79 17.37 18.17
N LEU A 31 7.10 16.38 17.34
CA LEU A 31 7.87 15.20 17.75
C LEU A 31 9.27 15.13 17.13
N HIS A 32 9.79 16.27 16.67
CA HIS A 32 11.16 16.34 16.12
C HIS A 32 12.22 15.83 17.10
N ALA A 33 12.04 16.04 18.41
CA ALA A 33 12.94 15.55 19.45
C ALA A 33 12.86 14.04 19.72
N HIS A 34 11.85 13.34 19.18
CA HIS A 34 11.61 11.90 19.41
C HIS A 34 11.57 11.15 18.06
N PRO A 35 12.72 10.89 17.41
CA PRO A 35 12.78 10.43 16.01
C PRO A 35 12.09 9.08 15.78
N HIS A 36 12.19 8.14 16.74
CA HIS A 36 11.52 6.84 16.63
C HIS A 36 10.00 6.96 16.67
N LEU A 37 9.46 7.74 17.61
CA LEU A 37 8.01 7.97 17.73
C LEU A 37 7.49 8.77 16.53
N CYS A 38 8.24 9.78 16.09
CA CYS A 38 7.92 10.55 14.89
C CYS A 38 7.84 9.63 13.66
N SER A 39 8.86 8.79 13.43
CA SER A 39 8.84 7.83 12.31
C SER A 39 7.69 6.84 12.42
N PHE A 40 7.41 6.31 13.62
CA PHE A 40 6.30 5.38 13.83
C PHE A 40 4.96 6.00 13.47
N LEU A 41 4.66 7.20 13.98
CA LEU A 41 3.40 7.88 13.73
C LEU A 41 3.26 8.32 12.28
N LEU A 42 4.34 8.81 11.66
CA LEU A 42 4.33 9.15 10.24
C LEU A 42 4.05 7.94 9.36
N GLU A 43 4.61 6.78 9.71
CA GLU A 43 4.33 5.52 9.03
C GLU A 43 2.88 5.08 9.25
N ALA A 44 2.39 5.13 10.50
CA ALA A 44 1.02 4.77 10.83
C ALA A 44 -0.01 5.63 10.09
N PHE A 45 0.13 6.96 10.11
CA PHE A 45 -0.80 7.85 9.42
C PHE A 45 -0.78 7.65 7.91
N SER A 46 0.39 7.42 7.31
CA SER A 46 0.51 7.18 5.88
C SER A 46 -0.13 5.86 5.46
N THR A 47 0.16 4.77 6.19
CA THR A 47 -0.45 3.47 5.90
C THR A 47 -1.96 3.50 6.14
N PHE A 48 -2.43 4.24 7.14
CA PHE A 48 -3.87 4.45 7.36
C PHE A 48 -4.50 5.11 6.13
N GLN A 49 -3.90 6.18 5.59
CA GLN A 49 -4.40 6.86 4.39
C GLN A 49 -4.47 5.90 3.20
N VAL A 50 -3.39 5.16 2.91
CA VAL A 50 -3.35 4.19 1.82
C VAL A 50 -4.44 3.13 2.02
N CYS A 51 -4.51 2.51 3.20
CA CYS A 51 -5.47 1.47 3.50
C CYS A 51 -6.93 1.97 3.42
N ALA A 52 -7.25 3.12 4.01
CA ALA A 52 -8.60 3.67 4.02
C ALA A 52 -9.05 4.06 2.61
N CYS A 53 -8.20 4.77 1.87
CA CYS A 53 -8.49 5.14 0.49
C CYS A 53 -8.61 3.90 -0.41
N THR A 54 -7.73 2.91 -0.29
CA THR A 54 -7.82 1.70 -1.13
C THR A 54 -9.06 0.87 -0.81
N ASN A 55 -9.48 0.78 0.45
CA ASN A 55 -10.75 0.13 0.81
C ASN A 55 -11.94 0.75 0.04
N GLU A 56 -12.01 2.08 0.02
CA GLU A 56 -13.06 2.79 -0.73
C GLU A 56 -12.89 2.65 -2.25
N LEU A 57 -11.65 2.73 -2.73
CA LEU A 57 -11.31 2.56 -4.14
C LEU A 57 -11.71 1.19 -4.69
N CYS A 58 -11.59 0.12 -3.90
CA CYS A 58 -12.05 -1.21 -4.29
C CYS A 58 -13.57 -1.26 -4.53
N LEU A 59 -14.37 -0.44 -3.82
CA LEU A 59 -15.80 -0.31 -4.09
C LEU A 59 -16.04 0.45 -5.41
N LEU A 60 -15.30 1.55 -5.62
CA LEU A 60 -15.39 2.36 -6.82
C LEU A 60 -14.89 1.65 -8.09
N GLY A 61 -13.98 0.68 -7.95
CA GLY A 61 -13.48 -0.13 -9.06
C GLY A 61 -14.58 -0.97 -9.74
N ASN A 62 -15.74 -1.11 -9.08
CA ASN A 62 -16.90 -1.78 -9.64
C ASN A 62 -17.88 -0.85 -10.38
N VAL A 63 -17.58 0.45 -10.48
CA VAL A 63 -18.41 1.42 -11.20
C VAL A 63 -18.02 1.47 -12.69
N GLU A 64 -19.03 1.42 -13.57
CA GLU A 64 -18.82 1.52 -15.02
C GLU A 64 -18.31 2.91 -15.45
N PRO A 65 -17.46 3.01 -16.49
CA PRO A 65 -16.96 1.92 -17.35
C PRO A 65 -15.76 1.16 -16.76
N LYS A 66 -15.86 -0.18 -16.67
CA LYS A 66 -14.72 -1.05 -16.31
C LYS A 66 -13.88 -1.40 -17.55
N PRO A 67 -12.54 -1.55 -17.42
CA PRO A 67 -11.70 -1.33 -16.23
C PRO A 67 -11.23 0.13 -16.07
N HIS A 68 -11.62 1.02 -16.99
CA HIS A 68 -11.07 2.37 -17.11
C HIS A 68 -11.21 3.19 -15.81
N THR A 69 -12.39 3.20 -15.18
CA THR A 69 -12.62 3.93 -13.93
C THR A 69 -11.66 3.47 -12.82
N ALA A 70 -11.53 2.15 -12.64
CA ALA A 70 -10.65 1.58 -11.62
C ALA A 70 -9.18 1.95 -11.86
N LEU A 71 -8.71 1.88 -13.11
CA LEU A 71 -7.33 2.20 -13.48
C LEU A 71 -7.04 3.70 -13.35
N THR A 72 -7.95 4.57 -13.80
CA THR A 72 -7.82 6.03 -13.66
C THR A 72 -7.75 6.43 -12.18
N LEU A 73 -8.62 5.88 -11.35
CA LEU A 73 -8.61 6.16 -9.92
C LEU A 73 -7.36 5.56 -9.24
N THR A 74 -6.94 4.36 -9.62
CA THR A 74 -5.69 3.74 -9.11
C THR A 74 -4.49 4.64 -9.42
N TYR A 75 -4.35 5.10 -10.66
CA TYR A 75 -3.29 6.03 -11.04
C TYR A 75 -3.36 7.33 -10.22
N GLY A 76 -4.53 7.98 -10.21
CA GLY A 76 -4.72 9.26 -9.53
C GLY A 76 -4.44 9.20 -8.03
N PHE A 77 -4.98 8.19 -7.34
CA PHE A 77 -4.74 8.02 -5.91
C PHE A 77 -3.31 7.57 -5.59
N THR A 78 -2.67 6.79 -6.46
CA THR A 78 -1.26 6.44 -6.28
C THR A 78 -0.35 7.67 -6.42
N VAL A 79 -0.62 8.57 -7.39
CA VAL A 79 0.07 9.87 -7.49
C VAL A 79 -0.18 10.72 -6.24
N LEU A 80 -1.42 10.79 -5.77
CA LEU A 80 -1.79 11.55 -4.58
C LEU A 80 -1.08 11.03 -3.32
N HIS A 81 -1.04 9.71 -3.12
CA HIS A 81 -0.34 9.06 -2.03
C HIS A 81 1.17 9.30 -2.12
N GLY A 82 1.79 9.11 -3.29
CA GLY A 82 3.22 9.37 -3.50
C GLY A 82 3.62 10.83 -3.23
N SER A 83 2.72 11.78 -3.51
CA SER A 83 2.94 13.21 -3.29
C SER A 83 2.71 13.65 -1.84
N THR A 84 1.78 13.02 -1.11
CA THR A 84 1.41 13.42 0.26
C THR A 84 2.17 12.64 1.35
N LEU A 85 2.64 11.44 1.02
CA LEU A 85 3.21 10.50 1.99
C LEU A 85 4.74 10.41 1.94
N THR A 86 5.41 11.43 1.42
CA THR A 86 6.87 11.47 1.29
C THR A 86 7.59 11.08 2.58
N GLY A 87 8.55 10.15 2.46
CA GLY A 87 9.35 9.64 3.57
C GLY A 87 8.71 8.48 4.36
N SER A 88 7.51 8.04 4.00
CA SER A 88 6.86 6.84 4.54
C SER A 88 6.87 5.70 3.51
N THR A 89 7.00 4.47 3.97
CA THR A 89 7.09 3.30 3.10
C THR A 89 5.72 2.71 2.77
N CYS A 90 4.81 2.70 3.75
CA CYS A 90 3.43 2.21 3.67
C CYS A 90 3.27 0.75 3.24
N ASN A 91 4.37 -0.01 3.20
CA ASN A 91 4.43 -1.39 2.74
C ASN A 91 5.53 -2.13 3.53
N PRO A 92 5.23 -3.23 4.24
CA PRO A 92 6.24 -4.03 4.92
C PRO A 92 7.38 -4.47 4.00
N CYS A 93 7.07 -4.81 2.74
CA CYS A 93 8.07 -5.18 1.74
C CYS A 93 9.09 -4.06 1.49
N GLY A 94 8.66 -2.81 1.37
CA GLY A 94 9.59 -1.68 1.20
C GLY A 94 10.47 -1.41 2.43
N VAL A 95 10.15 -1.97 3.61
CA VAL A 95 10.99 -1.89 4.82
C VAL A 95 12.03 -3.01 4.84
N LEU A 96 11.68 -4.19 4.32
CA LEU A 96 12.60 -5.34 4.24
C LEU A 96 13.82 -5.06 3.37
N GLN A 97 13.65 -4.28 2.30
CA GLN A 97 14.73 -3.93 1.38
C GLN A 97 15.90 -3.16 2.06
N PRO A 98 15.68 -2.00 2.71
CA PRO A 98 16.75 -1.31 3.44
C PRO A 98 17.23 -2.08 4.67
N LEU A 99 16.40 -2.93 5.29
CA LEU A 99 16.85 -3.84 6.36
C LEU A 99 17.92 -4.82 5.85
N TRP A 100 17.72 -5.40 4.67
CA TRP A 100 18.68 -6.32 4.06
C TRP A 100 19.96 -5.62 3.56
N GLY A 101 19.79 -4.41 3.01
CA GLY A 101 20.90 -3.56 2.58
C GLY A 101 21.71 -2.92 3.71
N GLY A 102 21.30 -3.07 4.98
CA GLY A 102 21.94 -2.42 6.13
C GLY A 102 21.61 -0.93 6.28
N GLY A 103 20.73 -0.37 5.45
CA GLY A 103 20.30 1.04 5.49
C GLY A 103 19.30 1.37 6.59
N THR A 104 18.83 0.39 7.37
CA THR A 104 17.95 0.61 8.53
C THR A 104 18.19 -0.47 9.59
N SER A 105 18.11 -0.11 10.87
CA SER A 105 18.26 -1.08 11.96
C SER A 105 17.02 -1.97 12.14
N LEU A 106 17.21 -3.21 12.59
CA LEU A 106 16.12 -4.17 12.82
C LEU A 106 15.01 -3.62 13.71
N ARG A 107 15.37 -2.90 14.78
CA ARG A 107 14.42 -2.25 15.70
C ARG A 107 13.59 -1.19 14.99
N ALA A 108 14.21 -0.33 14.19
CA ALA A 108 13.51 0.72 13.46
C ALA A 108 12.59 0.16 12.36
N GLY A 109 13.06 -0.86 11.63
CA GLY A 109 12.26 -1.55 10.63
C GLY A 109 11.06 -2.28 11.24
N GLY A 110 11.28 -3.02 12.33
CA GLY A 110 10.19 -3.68 13.08
C GLY A 110 9.16 -2.69 13.60
N LEU A 111 9.58 -1.52 14.09
CA LEU A 111 8.68 -0.46 14.53
C LEU A 111 7.83 0.08 13.37
N LYS A 112 8.41 0.27 12.17
CA LYS A 112 7.66 0.67 10.97
C LYS A 112 6.65 -0.40 10.54
N ILE A 113 7.05 -1.66 10.49
CA ILE A 113 6.15 -2.76 10.12
C ILE A 113 4.98 -2.87 11.12
N GLY A 114 5.27 -2.76 12.42
CA GLY A 114 4.23 -2.70 13.46
C GLY A 114 3.27 -1.53 13.27
N ALA A 115 3.79 -0.34 12.94
CA ALA A 115 2.98 0.84 12.62
C ALA A 115 2.04 0.60 11.43
N GLN A 116 2.55 -0.06 10.38
CA GLN A 116 1.81 -0.36 9.16
C GLN A 116 0.64 -1.32 9.44
N PHE A 117 0.87 -2.42 10.15
CA PHE A 117 -0.20 -3.37 10.49
C PHE A 117 -1.23 -2.78 11.47
N MET A 118 -0.79 -2.01 12.46
CA MET A 118 -1.70 -1.28 13.36
C MET A 118 -2.59 -0.32 12.56
N ALA A 119 -2.00 0.46 11.66
CA ALA A 119 -2.73 1.39 10.81
C ALA A 119 -3.70 0.68 9.84
N ALA A 120 -3.30 -0.46 9.28
CA ALA A 120 -4.17 -1.29 8.44
C ALA A 120 -5.41 -1.76 9.22
N ALA A 121 -5.23 -2.24 10.46
CA ALA A 121 -6.34 -2.63 11.33
C ALA A 121 -7.26 -1.44 11.66
N LEU A 122 -6.69 -0.28 12.01
CA LEU A 122 -7.44 0.93 12.31
C LEU A 122 -8.21 1.46 11.09
N ALA A 123 -7.59 1.46 9.91
CA ALA A 123 -8.22 1.86 8.65
C ALA A 123 -9.43 0.98 8.36
N ARG A 124 -9.30 -0.33 8.55
CA ARG A 124 -10.42 -1.26 8.40
C ARG A 124 -11.58 -0.93 9.34
N VAL A 125 -11.31 -0.73 10.64
CA VAL A 125 -12.35 -0.40 11.63
C VAL A 125 -13.04 0.90 11.26
N PHE A 126 -12.27 1.91 10.89
CA PHE A 126 -12.77 3.19 10.41
C PHE A 126 -13.66 3.04 9.18
N MET A 127 -13.21 2.32 8.14
CA MET A 127 -13.98 2.15 6.91
C MET A 127 -15.26 1.34 7.13
N HIS A 128 -15.23 0.30 7.97
CA HIS A 128 -16.46 -0.42 8.34
C HIS A 128 -17.48 0.48 9.06
N PHE A 129 -17.01 1.39 9.90
CA PHE A 129 -17.89 2.39 10.52
C PHE A 129 -18.48 3.33 9.47
N VAL A 130 -17.66 3.86 8.56
CA VAL A 130 -18.12 4.75 7.49
C VAL A 130 -19.12 4.06 6.56
N TRP A 131 -18.87 2.80 6.19
CA TRP A 131 -19.79 2.03 5.35
C TRP A 131 -21.13 1.79 6.03
N ARG A 132 -21.16 1.59 7.36
CA ARG A 132 -22.42 1.49 8.13
C ARG A 132 -23.25 2.77 8.12
N LEU A 133 -22.62 3.93 7.92
CA LEU A 133 -23.34 5.19 7.77
C LEU A 133 -24.06 5.30 6.41
N GLY A 134 -23.75 4.43 5.43
CA GLY A 134 -24.47 4.39 4.16
C GLY A 134 -24.35 5.65 3.29
N ILE A 135 -23.29 6.45 3.48
CA ILE A 135 -23.13 7.76 2.83
C ILE A 135 -23.04 7.66 1.30
N ALA A 136 -22.47 6.57 0.76
CA ALA A 136 -22.44 6.30 -0.67
C ALA A 136 -23.25 5.04 -1.02
N GLU A 137 -23.82 5.02 -2.23
CA GLU A 137 -24.66 3.90 -2.71
C GLU A 137 -23.92 2.54 -2.73
N VAL A 138 -22.59 2.57 -2.82
CA VAL A 138 -21.75 1.35 -2.84
C VAL A 138 -21.49 0.77 -1.43
N HIS A 139 -21.76 1.52 -0.36
CA HIS A 139 -21.45 1.09 1.01
C HIS A 139 -22.26 -0.11 1.52
N PRO A 140 -23.58 -0.25 1.25
CA PRO A 140 -24.33 -1.40 1.72
C PRO A 140 -23.79 -2.73 1.19
N GLY A 141 -23.34 -2.76 -0.06
CA GLY A 141 -22.71 -3.94 -0.67
C GLY A 141 -21.43 -4.36 0.04
N ALA A 142 -20.60 -3.38 0.44
CA ALA A 142 -19.34 -3.61 1.17
C ALA A 142 -19.53 -4.37 2.49
N LEU A 143 -20.61 -4.09 3.23
CA LEU A 143 -20.90 -4.74 4.52
C LEU A 143 -21.36 -6.20 4.36
N SER A 144 -22.06 -6.49 3.27
CA SER A 144 -22.60 -7.82 2.97
C SER A 144 -21.57 -8.81 2.45
N GLN A 145 -20.43 -8.33 1.94
CA GLN A 145 -19.39 -9.19 1.38
C GLN A 145 -18.65 -9.98 2.49
N GLY A 146 -18.75 -11.31 2.42
CA GLY A 146 -17.95 -12.26 3.21
C GLY A 146 -16.48 -12.30 2.76
N CYS A 147 -15.78 -13.41 2.94
CA CYS A 147 -14.57 -13.64 2.16
C CYS A 147 -14.97 -13.94 0.70
N SER A 148 -14.96 -12.92 -0.16
CA SER A 148 -15.33 -13.05 -1.58
C SER A 148 -14.30 -13.83 -2.43
N ASN A 149 -13.32 -14.50 -1.80
CA ASN A 149 -12.11 -15.04 -2.39
C ASN A 149 -11.50 -14.13 -3.48
N PRO A 150 -10.67 -13.12 -3.13
CA PRO A 150 -10.06 -12.21 -4.08
C PRO A 150 -9.12 -12.92 -5.07
N MET A 151 -8.68 -14.15 -4.77
CA MET A 151 -7.92 -14.98 -5.69
C MET A 151 -8.87 -15.66 -6.69
N GLN A 152 -8.87 -15.18 -7.93
CA GLN A 152 -9.63 -15.76 -9.05
C GLN A 152 -8.79 -16.81 -9.81
N THR A 153 -7.82 -17.41 -9.12
CA THR A 153 -6.83 -18.33 -9.67
C THR A 153 -6.42 -19.34 -8.59
N THR A 154 -5.58 -20.32 -8.92
CA THR A 154 -5.08 -21.28 -7.92
C THR A 154 -4.14 -20.60 -6.92
N GLU A 155 -4.05 -21.12 -5.70
CA GLU A 155 -3.18 -20.57 -4.65
C GLU A 155 -1.72 -20.47 -5.09
N VAL A 156 -1.24 -21.46 -5.83
CA VAL A 156 0.13 -21.49 -6.38
C VAL A 156 0.31 -20.40 -7.44
N GLN A 157 -0.66 -20.23 -8.34
CA GLN A 157 -0.61 -19.16 -9.34
C GLN A 157 -0.68 -17.78 -8.66
N ALA A 158 -1.54 -17.61 -7.66
CA ALA A 158 -1.64 -16.36 -6.90
C ALA A 158 -0.32 -16.02 -6.19
N PHE A 159 0.30 -17.01 -5.55
CA PHE A 159 1.63 -16.88 -4.94
C PHE A 159 2.67 -16.41 -5.96
N CYS A 160 2.75 -17.08 -7.12
CA CYS A 160 3.72 -16.72 -8.17
C CYS A 160 3.47 -15.30 -8.73
N ILE A 161 2.21 -14.91 -8.90
CA ILE A 161 1.85 -13.57 -9.40
C ILE A 161 2.25 -12.49 -8.39
N GLU A 162 1.89 -12.63 -7.12
CA GLU A 162 2.22 -11.66 -6.06
C GLU A 162 3.74 -11.56 -5.83
N LEU A 163 4.46 -12.68 -5.92
CA LEU A 163 5.92 -12.71 -5.90
C LEU A 163 6.50 -11.93 -7.09
N LEU A 164 6.05 -12.24 -8.32
CA LEU A 164 6.53 -11.59 -9.54
C LEU A 164 6.25 -10.09 -9.52
N PHE A 165 5.04 -9.68 -9.13
CA PHE A 165 4.67 -8.28 -9.04
C PHE A 165 5.52 -7.54 -8.02
N SER A 166 5.79 -8.15 -6.87
CA SER A 166 6.72 -7.57 -5.90
C SER A 166 8.14 -7.46 -6.45
N VAL A 167 8.65 -8.46 -7.18
CA VAL A 167 9.98 -8.38 -7.81
C VAL A 167 10.05 -7.21 -8.81
N VAL A 168 9.09 -7.14 -9.73
CA VAL A 168 9.02 -6.07 -10.74
C VAL A 168 8.91 -4.71 -10.05
N PHE A 169 8.06 -4.59 -9.03
CA PHE A 169 7.87 -3.35 -8.28
C PHE A 169 9.14 -2.88 -7.58
N GLN A 170 9.79 -3.74 -6.80
CA GLN A 170 10.99 -3.35 -6.04
C GLN A 170 12.19 -3.07 -6.95
N LEU A 171 12.36 -3.86 -8.01
CA LEU A 171 13.41 -3.60 -9.00
C LEU A 171 13.19 -2.26 -9.69
N SER A 172 11.94 -1.96 -10.07
CA SER A 172 11.61 -0.68 -10.70
C SER A 172 11.83 0.50 -9.77
N ILE A 173 11.49 0.38 -8.48
CA ILE A 173 11.75 1.43 -7.48
C ILE A 173 13.24 1.78 -7.43
N LEU A 174 14.11 0.76 -7.42
CA LEU A 174 15.56 0.96 -7.41
C LEU A 174 16.04 1.68 -8.68
N GLN A 175 15.55 1.27 -9.84
CA GLN A 175 15.91 1.87 -11.13
C GLN A 175 15.49 3.34 -11.22
N VAL A 176 14.35 3.72 -10.63
CA VAL A 176 13.86 5.11 -10.67
C VAL A 176 14.29 5.94 -9.46
N GLU A 177 15.17 5.43 -8.60
CA GLU A 177 15.57 6.13 -7.38
C GLU A 177 16.27 7.46 -7.68
N ALA A 178 17.13 7.48 -8.70
CA ALA A 178 17.85 8.67 -9.18
C ALA A 178 16.97 9.67 -9.96
N VAL A 179 15.73 9.29 -10.31
CA VAL A 179 14.80 10.17 -11.03
C VAL A 179 14.26 11.23 -10.08
N LYS A 180 14.12 12.47 -10.58
CA LYS A 180 13.54 13.59 -9.82
C LYS A 180 12.22 13.17 -9.14
N PRO A 181 12.01 13.50 -7.85
CA PRO A 181 10.87 13.03 -7.08
C PRO A 181 9.50 13.29 -7.74
N SER A 182 9.34 14.43 -8.43
CA SER A 182 8.09 14.76 -9.14
C SER A 182 7.75 13.76 -10.23
N TYR A 183 8.74 13.31 -11.03
CA TYR A 183 8.51 12.31 -12.08
C TYR A 183 8.46 10.90 -11.51
N ARG A 184 9.26 10.62 -10.48
CA ARG A 184 9.30 9.32 -9.81
C ARG A 184 7.92 8.89 -9.30
N VAL A 185 7.15 9.81 -8.72
CA VAL A 185 5.77 9.55 -8.28
C VAL A 185 4.88 9.08 -9.43
N HIS A 186 4.97 9.72 -10.60
CA HIS A 186 4.20 9.31 -11.77
C HIS A 186 4.66 7.99 -12.37
N LEU A 187 5.97 7.70 -12.39
CA LEU A 187 6.50 6.42 -12.86
C LEU A 187 6.04 5.26 -11.97
N ILE A 188 6.09 5.44 -10.65
CA ILE A 188 5.59 4.44 -9.69
C ILE A 188 4.08 4.27 -9.84
N ALA A 189 3.31 5.35 -9.99
CA ALA A 189 1.87 5.28 -10.19
C ALA A 189 1.49 4.55 -11.48
N LEU A 190 2.20 4.83 -12.58
CA LEU A 190 2.01 4.13 -13.85
C LEU A 190 2.33 2.64 -13.70
N LEU A 191 3.45 2.30 -13.05
CA LEU A 191 3.84 0.92 -12.79
C LEU A 191 2.77 0.16 -12.00
N ILE A 192 2.33 0.71 -10.86
CA ILE A 192 1.28 0.10 -10.04
C ILE A 192 0.00 -0.08 -10.87
N THR A 193 -0.39 0.93 -11.64
CA THR A 193 -1.58 0.86 -12.51
C THR A 193 -1.45 -0.24 -13.57
N MET A 194 -0.26 -0.43 -14.15
CA MET A 194 0.02 -1.50 -15.11
C MET A 194 -0.02 -2.89 -14.46
N LEU A 195 0.52 -3.05 -13.24
CA LEU A 195 0.45 -4.31 -12.49
C LEU A 195 -1.01 -4.64 -12.11
N VAL A 196 -1.78 -3.64 -11.69
CA VAL A 196 -3.23 -3.79 -11.43
C VAL A 196 -3.99 -4.15 -12.71
N TYR A 197 -3.65 -3.56 -13.85
CA TYR A 197 -4.22 -3.96 -15.14
C TYR A 197 -3.87 -5.41 -15.51
N ALA A 198 -2.62 -5.83 -15.27
CA ALA A 198 -2.11 -7.15 -15.66
C ALA A 198 -2.63 -8.30 -14.78
N GLY A 199 -2.85 -8.07 -13.48
CA GLY A 199 -3.23 -9.15 -12.55
C GLY A 199 -4.18 -8.76 -11.43
N GLY A 200 -4.75 -7.55 -11.46
CA GLY A 200 -5.71 -7.10 -10.45
C GLY A 200 -6.98 -7.95 -10.41
N ASN A 201 -7.42 -8.49 -11.54
CA ASN A 201 -8.54 -9.44 -11.59
C ASN A 201 -8.16 -10.87 -11.14
N LEU A 202 -6.87 -11.20 -11.03
CA LEU A 202 -6.40 -12.53 -10.62
C LEU A 202 -6.14 -12.60 -9.11
N THR A 203 -5.52 -11.58 -8.55
CA THR A 203 -5.04 -11.55 -7.15
C THR A 203 -5.37 -10.26 -6.41
N GLY A 204 -5.86 -9.23 -7.09
CA GLY A 204 -5.92 -7.86 -6.58
C GLY A 204 -4.65 -7.05 -6.80
N ALA A 205 -3.54 -7.69 -7.20
CA ALA A 205 -2.23 -7.07 -7.41
C ALA A 205 -1.79 -6.21 -6.21
N ILE A 206 -1.69 -6.83 -5.03
CA ILE A 206 -1.56 -6.10 -3.76
C ILE A 206 -0.10 -5.84 -3.41
N PHE A 207 0.74 -6.89 -3.46
CA PHE A 207 2.18 -6.92 -3.15
C PHE A 207 2.59 -6.08 -1.92
N ASN A 208 1.67 -5.99 -0.96
CA ASN A 208 1.77 -5.17 0.24
C ASN A 208 1.06 -5.90 1.40
N PRO A 209 1.82 -6.53 2.30
CA PRO A 209 1.25 -7.34 3.38
C PRO A 209 0.28 -6.58 4.30
N ALA A 210 0.58 -5.31 4.61
CA ALA A 210 -0.28 -4.48 5.45
C ALA A 210 -1.58 -4.09 4.74
N LEU A 211 -1.49 -3.75 3.46
CA LEU A 211 -2.67 -3.43 2.64
C LEU A 211 -3.57 -4.66 2.47
N ALA A 212 -3.00 -5.83 2.17
CA ALA A 212 -3.75 -7.08 2.06
C ALA A 212 -4.50 -7.40 3.36
N PHE A 213 -3.84 -7.21 4.50
CA PHE A 213 -4.45 -7.41 5.81
C PHE A 213 -5.63 -6.46 6.08
N SER A 214 -5.56 -5.23 5.57
CA SER A 214 -6.66 -4.26 5.64
C SER A 214 -7.86 -4.68 4.75
N LEU A 215 -7.59 -5.09 3.51
CA LEU A 215 -8.59 -5.34 2.48
C LEU A 215 -9.31 -6.69 2.60
N HIS A 216 -8.63 -7.73 3.09
CA HIS A 216 -9.14 -9.11 3.07
C HIS A 216 -9.29 -9.74 4.46
N PRO A 217 -9.87 -9.05 5.44
CA PRO A 217 -9.81 -9.50 6.82
C PRO A 217 -10.59 -10.78 7.10
N LYS A 218 -11.77 -10.94 6.49
CA LYS A 218 -12.57 -12.16 6.64
C LYS A 218 -11.83 -13.34 6.04
N CYS A 219 -11.13 -13.12 4.93
CA CYS A 219 -10.31 -14.16 4.32
C CYS A 219 -9.08 -14.54 5.14
N PHE A 220 -8.40 -13.57 5.76
CA PHE A 220 -7.34 -13.86 6.73
C PHE A 220 -7.88 -14.61 7.96
N TYR A 221 -9.13 -14.35 8.37
CA TYR A 221 -9.77 -15.08 9.46
C TYR A 221 -10.13 -16.52 9.04
N ASP A 222 -10.74 -16.70 7.88
CA ASP A 222 -11.23 -18.00 7.39
C ASP A 222 -10.09 -18.92 6.92
N ASN A 223 -9.05 -18.37 6.27
CA ASN A 223 -7.96 -19.11 5.62
C ASN A 223 -6.58 -18.46 5.85
N PHE A 224 -6.24 -18.22 7.12
CA PHE A 224 -5.04 -17.48 7.51
C PHE A 224 -3.75 -17.93 6.81
N LEU A 225 -3.49 -19.24 6.74
CA LEU A 225 -2.24 -19.77 6.18
C LEU A 225 -2.10 -19.46 4.69
N ILE A 226 -3.12 -19.73 3.89
CA ILE A 226 -3.10 -19.52 2.44
C ILE A 226 -2.91 -18.02 2.14
N TYR A 227 -3.68 -17.16 2.81
CA TYR A 227 -3.59 -15.71 2.58
C TYR A 227 -2.27 -15.13 3.07
N SER A 228 -1.71 -15.66 4.16
CA SER A 228 -0.37 -15.28 4.60
C SER A 228 0.71 -15.73 3.61
N LEU A 229 0.61 -16.94 3.06
CA LEU A 229 1.54 -17.42 2.03
C LEU A 229 1.51 -16.51 0.79
N VAL A 230 0.31 -16.23 0.26
CA VAL A 230 0.15 -15.46 -0.98
C VAL A 230 0.46 -13.98 -0.78
N TYR A 231 -0.13 -13.33 0.23
CA TYR A 231 -0.06 -11.87 0.36
C TYR A 231 1.02 -11.36 1.32
N TRP A 232 1.59 -12.22 2.16
CA TRP A 232 2.70 -11.83 3.05
C TRP A 232 4.01 -12.43 2.60
N ILE A 233 4.08 -13.76 2.46
CA ILE A 233 5.34 -14.46 2.17
C ILE A 233 5.77 -14.22 0.72
N ALA A 234 4.89 -14.39 -0.26
CA ALA A 234 5.25 -14.22 -1.67
C ALA A 234 5.86 -12.84 -1.99
N PRO A 235 5.23 -11.70 -1.61
CA PRO A 235 5.83 -10.39 -1.87
C PRO A 235 7.05 -10.10 -1.00
N SER A 236 7.10 -10.61 0.24
CA SER A 236 8.31 -10.49 1.07
C SER A 236 9.50 -11.21 0.44
N LEU A 237 9.28 -12.42 -0.08
CA LEU A 237 10.29 -13.21 -0.78
C LEU A 237 10.75 -12.48 -2.04
N GLY A 238 9.83 -11.95 -2.85
CA GLY A 238 10.17 -11.15 -4.03
C GLY A 238 11.08 -9.97 -3.71
N THR A 239 10.81 -9.26 -2.61
CA THR A 239 11.66 -8.16 -2.14
C THR A 239 13.05 -8.64 -1.71
N ILE A 240 13.13 -9.73 -0.94
CA ILE A 240 14.40 -10.29 -0.48
C ILE A 240 15.25 -10.74 -1.68
N LEU A 241 14.62 -11.37 -2.69
CA LEU A 241 15.30 -11.75 -3.94
C LEU A 241 15.89 -10.54 -4.65
N VAL A 242 15.14 -9.45 -4.80
CA VAL A 242 15.64 -8.22 -5.40
C VAL A 242 16.79 -7.62 -4.58
N ALA A 243 16.66 -7.54 -3.26
CA ALA A 243 17.71 -7.01 -2.39
C ALA A 243 18.99 -7.85 -2.48
N PHE A 244 18.87 -9.18 -2.54
CA PHE A 244 19.99 -10.09 -2.73
C PHE A 244 20.68 -9.91 -4.08
N VAL A 245 19.91 -9.89 -5.17
CA VAL A 245 20.44 -9.70 -6.54
C VAL A 245 21.11 -8.34 -6.68
N TRP A 246 20.45 -7.28 -6.21
CA TRP A 246 20.99 -5.91 -6.28
C TRP A 246 22.32 -5.80 -5.55
N LYS A 247 22.39 -6.32 -4.31
CA LYS A 247 23.62 -6.33 -3.53
C LYS A 247 24.74 -7.14 -4.19
N SER A 248 24.41 -8.28 -4.79
CA SER A 248 25.40 -9.21 -5.34
C SER A 248 25.97 -8.76 -6.68
N PHE A 249 25.19 -8.07 -7.52
CA PHE A 249 25.58 -7.79 -8.91
C PHE A 249 25.69 -6.31 -9.27
N LEU A 250 25.03 -5.41 -8.54
CA LEU A 250 24.93 -3.99 -8.93
C LEU A 250 25.57 -3.02 -7.91
N GLY A 251 25.81 -3.49 -6.68
CA GLY A 251 26.33 -2.67 -5.58
C GLY A 251 25.28 -1.67 -5.06
N TYR A 252 25.29 -1.43 -3.75
CA TYR A 252 24.64 -0.23 -3.23
C TYR A 252 25.62 0.93 -3.39
N PRO A 253 25.20 2.12 -3.86
CA PRO A 253 26.06 3.29 -3.81
C PRO A 253 26.50 3.50 -2.35
N GLU A 254 27.80 3.72 -2.13
CA GLU A 254 28.33 4.00 -0.80
C GLU A 254 27.53 5.16 -0.19
N THR A 255 26.98 4.95 1.01
CA THR A 255 26.49 6.07 1.81
C THR A 255 27.67 6.98 2.07
N PRO A 256 27.64 8.27 1.68
CA PRO A 256 28.74 9.17 2.00
C PRO A 256 28.89 9.17 3.52
N THR A 257 30.07 8.79 3.99
CA THR A 257 30.50 9.03 5.35
C THR A 257 30.27 10.50 5.63
N SER A 258 29.40 10.81 6.59
CA SER A 258 29.27 12.16 7.13
C SER A 258 30.59 12.48 7.83
N GLU A 259 31.55 13.00 7.07
CA GLU A 259 32.62 13.80 7.61
C GLU A 259 32.02 15.15 7.99
N PHE A 260 32.12 15.44 9.30
CA PHE A 260 31.79 16.67 10.05
C PHE A 260 30.33 16.89 10.46
#